data_AF-A0A915LKK2-F1
#
_entry.id   AF-A0A915LKK2-F1
#
_cell.length_a   1.000
_cell.length_b   1.000
_cell.length_c   1.000
_cell.angle_alpha   90.00
_cell.angle_beta   90.00
_cell.angle_gamma   90.00
#
_symmetry.space_group_name_H-M   'P 1'
#
loop_
_entity.id
_entity.type
_entity.pdbx_description
1 polymer ?
#
loop_
_entity_poly.entity_id
_entity_poly.type
_entity_poly.pdbx_seq_one_letter_code
_entity_poly.pdbx_strand_id
1 'polypeptide(L)'
;MEEVLPLIHYRPLYQNLIRSLHFSPASHSLISLMQCLPIDIENLAKPLMKIFIHSNQIRQFFRLICFEYLSNCRILQHNITVYAEFAFTGVVDSSQRCPSALRELFAELRDVVEQFFPGRDDVGRLALSSFLILRFFAAAILNPKLFSLKMATPDVDVSRTLVLVSKILQRIANCVVSANPPTIKEQWLAPVMDHFLDEAHNKAMIDFLDEISTSFTETEEGGGVNTNSQDAIVNDESDAFSPSTNISSSPVMDIEKELHIVYSQIADHLDTLCSMGWCCRYGCSCCSDTIVQ
;
A
#
# COMPACT_ATOMS: atom_id res chain seq x y z
N MET A 1 1.86 36.63 20.96
CA MET A 1 1.17 35.73 21.89
C MET A 1 -0.28 35.74 21.45
N GLU A 2 -0.69 34.76 20.67
CA GLU A 2 -2.12 34.60 20.38
C GLU A 2 -2.83 34.26 21.69
N GLU A 3 -3.82 35.08 22.05
CA GLU A 3 -4.56 34.95 23.28
C GLU A 3 -5.59 33.82 23.13
N VAL A 4 -5.62 32.88 24.08
CA VAL A 4 -6.58 31.78 24.05
C VAL A 4 -7.96 32.34 24.36
N LEU A 5 -8.84 32.37 23.37
CA LEU A 5 -10.20 32.87 23.51
C LEU A 5 -11.04 32.01 24.47
N PRO A 6 -12.06 32.59 25.15
CA PRO A 6 -13.01 31.81 25.94
C PRO A 6 -13.77 30.78 25.08
N LEU A 7 -14.19 29.68 25.70
CA LEU A 7 -14.89 28.54 25.07
C LEU A 7 -16.11 28.93 24.23
N ILE A 8 -16.72 30.09 24.49
CA ILE A 8 -17.88 30.58 23.75
C ILE A 8 -17.57 30.79 22.26
N HIS A 9 -16.33 31.20 21.92
CA HIS A 9 -15.88 31.40 20.54
C HIS A 9 -15.52 30.07 19.86
N TYR A 10 -15.04 29.07 20.62
CA TYR A 10 -14.75 27.73 20.08
C TYR A 10 -15.96 26.80 20.03
N ARG A 11 -17.10 27.20 20.59
CA ARG A 11 -18.31 26.37 20.66
C ARG A 11 -18.76 25.82 19.30
N PRO A 12 -18.77 26.59 18.18
CA PRO A 12 -19.13 26.07 16.87
C PRO A 12 -18.17 24.97 16.40
N LEU A 13 -16.86 25.19 16.55
CA LEU A 13 -15.82 24.22 16.21
C LEU A 13 -15.97 22.93 17.04
N TYR A 14 -16.13 23.06 18.35
CA TYR A 14 -16.31 21.93 19.26
C TYR A 14 -17.55 21.10 18.93
N GLN A 15 -18.68 21.75 18.64
CA GLN A 15 -19.92 21.07 18.24
C GLN A 15 -19.77 20.37 16.89
N ASN A 16 -19.10 21.00 15.92
CA ASN A 16 -18.86 20.40 14.61
C ASN A 16 -17.92 19.18 14.69
N LEU A 17 -16.85 19.26 15.49
CA LEU A 17 -15.96 18.13 15.76
C LEU A 17 -16.72 16.94 16.35
N ILE A 18 -17.55 17.16 17.37
CA ILE A 18 -18.35 16.09 17.99
C ILE A 18 -19.38 15.52 17.03
N ARG A 19 -20.13 16.38 16.32
CA ARG A 19 -21.15 15.94 15.35
C ARG A 19 -20.52 15.14 14.21
N SER A 20 -19.32 15.51 13.75
CA SER A 20 -18.61 14.85 12.66
C SER A 20 -18.31 13.37 12.89
N LEU A 21 -18.18 12.95 14.16
CA LEU A 21 -17.96 11.55 14.52
C LEU A 21 -19.13 10.62 14.21
N HIS A 22 -20.31 11.18 14.00
CA HIS A 22 -21.55 10.42 13.79
C HIS A 22 -22.05 10.48 12.35
N PHE A 23 -21.35 11.16 11.44
CA PHE A 23 -21.72 11.21 10.02
C PHE A 23 -21.33 9.91 9.29
N SER A 24 -22.20 9.49 8.38
CA SER A 24 -21.95 8.39 7.45
C SER A 24 -22.05 8.91 6.00
N PRO A 25 -21.11 8.57 5.10
CA PRO A 25 -19.90 7.78 5.37
C PRO A 25 -18.85 8.54 6.18
N ALA A 26 -18.04 7.80 6.94
CA ALA A 26 -17.00 8.34 7.84
C ALA A 26 -15.95 9.21 7.14
N SER A 27 -15.74 9.00 5.84
CA SER A 27 -14.88 9.82 4.96
C SER A 27 -15.30 11.29 4.85
N HIS A 28 -16.52 11.63 5.29
CA HIS A 28 -17.00 13.01 5.36
C HIS A 28 -16.85 13.64 6.74
N SER A 29 -16.23 12.93 7.69
CA SER A 29 -15.92 13.50 8.99
C SER A 29 -14.89 14.61 8.84
N LEU A 30 -14.93 15.60 9.74
CA LEU A 30 -13.94 16.67 9.76
C LEU A 30 -12.52 16.11 9.98
N ILE A 31 -12.39 15.02 10.73
CA ILE A 31 -11.10 14.35 10.98
C ILE A 31 -10.54 13.78 9.68
N SER A 32 -11.36 13.13 8.86
CA SER A 32 -10.95 12.60 7.55
C SER A 32 -10.56 13.73 6.59
N LEU A 33 -11.34 14.83 6.57
CA LEU A 33 -11.01 16.01 5.76
C LEU A 33 -9.71 16.68 6.20
N MET A 34 -9.43 16.73 7.50
CA MET A 34 -8.18 17.26 8.04
C MET A 34 -6.96 16.43 7.63
N GLN A 35 -7.11 15.11 7.41
CA GLN A 35 -6.02 14.28 6.88
C GLN A 35 -5.69 14.59 5.41
N CYS A 36 -6.61 15.24 4.67
CA CYS A 36 -6.38 15.68 3.30
C CYS A 36 -5.70 17.05 3.20
N LEU A 37 -5.58 17.77 4.32
CA LEU A 37 -4.92 19.07 4.37
C LEU A 37 -3.43 18.89 4.69
N PRO A 38 -2.56 19.82 4.23
CA PRO A 38 -1.14 19.82 4.54
C PRO A 38 -0.85 20.28 5.98
N ILE A 39 -1.58 19.73 6.94
CA ILE A 39 -1.49 20.07 8.36
C ILE A 39 -0.66 19.01 9.07
N ASP A 40 0.08 19.42 10.10
CA ASP A 40 0.78 18.51 10.98
C ASP A 40 -0.19 17.73 11.89
N ILE A 41 -0.54 16.51 11.44
CA ILE A 41 -1.45 15.61 12.15
C ILE A 41 -0.86 15.18 13.49
N GLU A 42 0.48 15.12 13.65
CA GLU A 42 1.10 14.72 14.92
C GLU A 42 0.85 15.78 16.01
N ASN A 43 0.87 17.05 15.62
CA ASN A 43 0.55 18.17 16.49
C ASN A 43 -0.95 18.29 16.80
N LEU A 44 -1.83 17.76 15.93
CA LEU A 44 -3.27 17.68 16.16
C LEU A 44 -3.73 16.45 16.95
N ALA A 45 -2.96 15.35 16.91
CA ALA A 45 -3.37 14.08 17.51
C ALA A 45 -3.63 14.20 19.03
N LYS A 46 -2.72 14.86 19.77
CA LYS A 46 -2.85 15.03 21.23
C LYS A 46 -4.02 15.95 21.61
N PRO A 47 -4.20 17.14 21.00
CA PRO A 47 -5.37 17.97 21.22
C PRO A 47 -6.69 17.29 20.90
N LEU A 48 -6.80 16.64 19.74
CA LEU A 48 -8.02 15.93 19.35
C LEU A 48 -8.34 14.82 20.35
N MET A 49 -7.34 14.01 20.73
CA MET A 49 -7.54 12.94 21.72
C MET A 49 -8.05 13.50 23.06
N LYS A 50 -7.48 14.60 23.55
CA LYS A 50 -7.93 15.28 24.77
C LYS A 50 -9.36 15.79 24.65
N ILE A 51 -9.71 16.48 23.57
CA ILE A 51 -11.07 16.98 23.30
C ILE A 51 -12.09 15.83 23.31
N PHE A 52 -11.79 14.72 22.64
CA PHE A 52 -12.72 13.57 22.57
C PHE A 52 -12.79 12.73 23.85
N ILE A 53 -11.74 12.73 24.68
CA ILE A 53 -11.79 12.20 26.04
C ILE A 53 -12.73 13.05 26.88
N HIS A 54 -12.57 14.38 26.86
CA HIS A 54 -13.42 15.30 27.62
C HIS A 54 -14.89 15.21 27.20
N SER A 55 -15.17 15.06 25.91
CA SER A 55 -16.54 14.93 25.39
C SER A 55 -17.13 13.52 25.53
N ASN A 56 -16.41 12.57 26.14
CA ASN A 56 -16.79 11.15 26.25
C ASN A 56 -17.10 10.47 24.88
N GLN A 57 -16.45 10.93 23.81
CA GLN A 57 -16.62 10.39 22.44
C GLN A 57 -15.39 9.62 21.93
N ILE A 58 -14.42 9.35 22.81
CA ILE A 58 -13.16 8.66 22.46
C ILE A 58 -13.39 7.33 21.72
N ARG A 59 -14.44 6.58 22.08
CA ARG A 59 -14.80 5.32 21.41
C ARG A 59 -15.17 5.55 19.94
N GLN A 60 -15.95 6.58 19.64
CA GLN A 60 -16.38 6.87 18.27
C GLN A 60 -15.25 7.47 17.45
N PHE A 61 -14.44 8.34 18.06
CA PHE A 61 -13.20 8.84 17.47
C PHE A 61 -12.26 7.71 17.06
N PHE A 62 -11.97 6.77 17.97
CA PHE A 62 -11.11 5.64 17.68
C PHE A 62 -11.70 4.74 16.58
N ARG A 63 -13.01 4.44 16.64
CA ARG A 63 -13.69 3.68 15.59
C ARG A 63 -13.55 4.33 14.22
N LEU A 64 -13.69 5.65 14.14
CA LEU A 64 -13.59 6.40 12.89
C LEU A 64 -12.18 6.32 12.31
N ILE A 65 -11.17 6.64 13.11
CA ILE A 65 -9.77 6.59 12.67
C ILE A 65 -9.38 5.16 12.26
N CYS A 66 -9.75 4.16 13.06
CA CYS A 66 -9.47 2.77 12.71
C CYS A 66 -10.17 2.36 11.42
N PHE A 67 -11.44 2.75 11.22
CA PHE A 67 -12.16 2.45 10.00
C PHE A 67 -11.48 3.08 8.77
N GLU A 68 -11.12 4.36 8.86
CA GLU A 68 -10.45 5.08 7.79
C GLU A 68 -9.06 4.49 7.49
N TYR A 69 -8.26 4.24 8.52
CA TYR A 69 -6.94 3.62 8.38
C TYR A 69 -7.04 2.25 7.70
N LEU A 70 -7.92 1.37 8.20
CA LEU A 70 -8.11 0.03 7.62
C LEU A 70 -8.67 0.10 6.19
N SER A 71 -9.58 1.04 5.92
CA SER A 71 -10.10 1.28 4.57
C SER A 71 -8.98 1.71 3.63
N ASN A 72 -8.12 2.64 4.06
CA ASN A 72 -6.98 3.11 3.27
C ASN A 72 -5.96 2.00 3.02
N CYS A 73 -5.66 1.17 4.02
CA CYS A 73 -4.80 -0.02 3.83
C CYS A 73 -5.39 -0.95 2.76
N ARG A 74 -6.70 -1.21 2.78
CA ARG A 74 -7.37 -2.05 1.77
C ARG A 74 -7.33 -1.44 0.38
N ILE A 75 -7.56 -0.14 0.26
CA ILE A 75 -7.48 0.58 -1.03
C ILE A 75 -6.06 0.54 -1.56
N LEU A 76 -5.06 0.82 -0.73
CA LEU A 76 -3.66 0.78 -1.12
C LEU A 76 -3.24 -0.62 -1.57
N GLN A 77 -3.67 -1.65 -0.84
CA GLN A 77 -3.45 -3.06 -1.21
C GLN A 77 -4.09 -3.39 -2.57
N HIS A 78 -5.32 -2.96 -2.81
CA HIS A 78 -5.98 -3.16 -4.10
C HIS A 78 -5.24 -2.44 -5.24
N ASN A 79 -4.88 -1.17 -5.03
CA ASN A 79 -4.17 -0.37 -6.02
C ASN A 79 -2.82 -0.99 -6.38
N ILE A 80 -2.04 -1.46 -5.40
CA ILE A 80 -0.75 -2.09 -5.70
C ILE A 80 -0.92 -3.41 -6.45
N THR A 81 -1.96 -4.21 -6.14
CA THR A 81 -2.29 -5.41 -6.92
C THR A 81 -2.59 -5.04 -8.37
N VAL A 82 -3.44 -4.03 -8.61
CA VAL A 82 -3.81 -3.59 -9.96
C VAL A 82 -2.58 -3.06 -10.73
N TYR A 83 -1.70 -2.28 -10.10
CA TYR A 83 -0.49 -1.79 -10.77
C TYR A 83 0.52 -2.91 -11.06
N ALA A 84 0.65 -3.87 -10.15
CA ALA A 84 1.49 -5.04 -10.36
C ALA A 84 0.94 -5.93 -11.48
N GLU A 85 -0.38 -6.08 -11.58
CA GLU A 85 -1.07 -6.78 -12.67
C GLU A 85 -0.72 -6.12 -14.02
N PHE A 86 -0.90 -4.80 -14.14
CA PHE A 86 -0.53 -4.08 -15.36
C PHE A 86 0.94 -4.26 -15.76
N ALA A 87 1.84 -4.23 -14.78
CA ALA A 87 3.26 -4.47 -15.03
C ALA A 87 3.53 -5.91 -15.48
N PHE A 88 2.90 -6.90 -14.82
CA PHE A 88 3.02 -8.30 -15.15
C PHE A 88 2.49 -8.61 -16.55
N THR A 89 1.23 -8.25 -16.83
CA THR A 89 0.59 -8.44 -18.15
C THR A 89 1.40 -7.75 -19.25
N GLY A 90 1.86 -6.52 -19.00
CA GLY A 90 2.68 -5.78 -19.96
C GLY A 90 4.00 -6.45 -20.31
N VAL A 91 4.59 -7.22 -19.37
CA VAL A 91 5.80 -8.02 -19.60
C VAL A 91 5.45 -9.28 -20.39
N VAL A 92 4.50 -10.10 -19.95
CA VAL A 92 4.20 -11.37 -20.62
C VAL A 92 3.69 -11.17 -22.05
N ASP A 93 2.85 -10.15 -22.28
CA ASP A 93 2.34 -9.78 -23.63
C ASP A 93 3.40 -9.11 -24.52
N SER A 94 4.62 -8.92 -24.03
CA SER A 94 5.73 -8.35 -24.81
C SER A 94 6.57 -9.39 -25.52
N SER A 95 6.36 -10.69 -25.29
CA SER A 95 7.16 -11.77 -25.88
C SER A 95 7.31 -11.62 -27.41
N GLN A 96 6.21 -11.39 -28.12
CA GLN A 96 6.16 -11.24 -29.58
C GLN A 96 6.85 -9.98 -30.11
N ARG A 97 7.05 -8.97 -29.25
CA ARG A 97 7.77 -7.72 -29.57
C ARG A 97 9.24 -7.78 -29.20
N CYS A 98 9.72 -8.88 -28.61
CA CYS A 98 11.12 -9.06 -28.25
C CYS A 98 12.01 -9.08 -29.51
N PRO A 99 13.00 -8.18 -29.64
CA PRO A 99 13.92 -8.12 -30.79
C PRO A 99 14.66 -9.45 -31.03
N SER A 100 14.87 -9.82 -32.30
CA SER A 100 15.52 -11.09 -32.67
C SER A 100 16.90 -11.27 -32.05
N ALA A 101 17.72 -10.20 -32.03
CA ALA A 101 19.05 -10.23 -31.43
C ALA A 101 19.03 -10.55 -29.92
N LEU A 102 17.98 -10.12 -29.19
CA LEU A 102 17.82 -10.49 -27.78
C LEU A 102 17.34 -11.93 -27.63
N ARG A 103 16.47 -12.40 -28.52
CA ARG A 103 16.03 -13.80 -28.52
C ARG A 103 17.19 -14.76 -28.77
N GLU A 104 18.07 -14.46 -29.73
CA GLU A 104 19.29 -15.22 -30.00
C GLU A 104 20.20 -15.28 -28.77
N LEU A 105 20.41 -14.14 -28.10
CA LEU A 105 21.19 -14.08 -26.86
C LEU A 105 20.57 -14.95 -25.73
N PHE A 106 19.25 -14.94 -25.60
CA PHE A 106 18.54 -15.73 -24.60
C PHE A 106 18.56 -17.23 -24.89
N ALA A 107 18.50 -17.61 -26.17
CA ALA A 107 18.69 -18.99 -26.60
C ALA A 107 20.11 -19.48 -26.27
N GLU A 108 21.14 -18.70 -26.62
CA GLU A 108 22.54 -19.03 -26.28
C GLU A 108 22.76 -19.12 -24.76
N LEU A 109 22.12 -18.24 -23.97
CA LEU A 109 22.17 -18.33 -22.51
C LEU A 109 21.58 -19.64 -22.00
N ARG A 110 20.47 -20.12 -22.58
CA ARG A 110 19.90 -21.44 -22.24
C ARG A 110 20.85 -22.56 -22.59
N ASP A 111 21.41 -22.56 -23.80
CA ASP A 111 22.34 -23.60 -24.25
C ASP A 111 23.57 -23.69 -23.34
N VAL A 112 24.11 -22.54 -22.90
CA VAL A 112 25.21 -22.51 -21.94
C VAL A 112 24.78 -23.08 -20.60
N VAL A 113 23.61 -22.70 -20.08
CA VAL A 113 23.12 -23.24 -18.79
C VAL A 113 22.91 -24.76 -18.86
N GLU A 114 22.35 -25.27 -19.96
CA GLU A 114 22.11 -26.70 -20.17
C GLU A 114 23.42 -27.50 -20.20
N GLN A 115 24.51 -26.94 -20.73
CA GLN A 115 25.84 -27.58 -20.70
C GLN A 115 26.38 -27.77 -19.27
N PHE A 116 26.07 -26.83 -18.35
CA PHE A 116 26.53 -26.90 -16.95
C PHE A 116 25.54 -27.63 -16.04
N PHE A 117 24.24 -27.56 -16.33
CA PHE A 117 23.16 -28.14 -15.54
C PHE A 117 22.17 -28.92 -16.43
N PRO A 118 22.56 -30.09 -16.97
CA PRO A 118 21.71 -30.82 -17.90
C PRO A 118 20.37 -31.24 -17.28
N GLY A 119 19.27 -31.09 -18.02
CA GLY A 119 17.92 -31.46 -17.61
C GLY A 119 17.31 -30.57 -16.53
N ARG A 120 17.84 -29.35 -16.34
CA ARG A 120 17.38 -28.37 -15.35
C ARG A 120 16.84 -27.10 -15.99
N ASP A 121 15.69 -27.22 -16.67
CA ASP A 121 14.98 -26.10 -17.29
C ASP A 121 14.60 -24.99 -16.29
N ASP A 122 14.43 -25.34 -15.02
CA ASP A 122 14.21 -24.39 -13.93
C ASP A 122 15.41 -23.43 -13.77
N VAL A 123 16.64 -23.93 -13.91
CA VAL A 123 17.88 -23.13 -13.82
C VAL A 123 18.04 -22.24 -15.06
N GLY A 124 17.69 -22.74 -16.25
CA GLY A 124 17.68 -21.94 -17.49
C GLY A 124 16.70 -20.76 -17.39
N ARG A 125 15.47 -21.04 -16.95
CA ARG A 125 14.45 -20.00 -16.71
C ARG A 125 14.86 -19.05 -15.59
N LEU A 126 15.50 -19.53 -14.53
CA LEU A 126 16.04 -18.69 -13.46
C LEU A 126 17.11 -17.73 -13.97
N ALA A 127 18.00 -18.17 -14.85
CA ALA A 127 19.03 -17.32 -15.45
C ALA A 127 18.40 -16.21 -16.30
N LEU A 128 17.42 -16.56 -17.13
CA LEU A 128 16.66 -15.61 -17.94
C LEU A 128 15.88 -14.59 -17.09
N SER A 129 15.15 -15.07 -16.08
CA SER A 129 14.41 -14.24 -15.13
C SER A 129 15.35 -13.26 -14.39
N SER A 130 16.50 -13.77 -13.92
CA SER A 130 17.53 -12.97 -13.24
C SER A 130 18.16 -11.90 -14.15
N PHE A 131 18.24 -12.15 -15.45
CA PHE A 131 18.77 -11.16 -16.39
C PHE A 131 17.69 -10.17 -16.82
N LEU A 132 16.60 -10.65 -17.40
CA LEU A 132 15.61 -9.80 -18.06
C LEU A 132 14.62 -9.18 -17.07
N ILE A 133 14.04 -9.97 -16.16
CA ILE A 133 13.05 -9.43 -15.21
C ILE A 133 13.74 -8.54 -14.19
N LEU A 134 14.80 -9.04 -13.55
CA LEU A 134 15.49 -8.33 -12.47
C LEU A 134 16.33 -7.14 -12.96
N ARG A 135 17.17 -7.32 -14.00
CA ARG A 135 18.13 -6.25 -14.40
C ARG A 135 17.57 -5.30 -15.45
N PHE A 136 16.52 -5.67 -16.18
CA PHE A 136 15.92 -4.81 -17.19
C PHE A 136 14.54 -4.30 -16.77
N PHE A 137 13.51 -5.14 -16.69
CA PHE A 137 12.14 -4.67 -16.43
C PHE A 137 11.98 -4.04 -15.05
N ALA A 138 12.44 -4.70 -13.98
CA ALA A 138 12.35 -4.17 -12.64
C ALA A 138 13.18 -2.88 -12.47
N ALA A 139 14.36 -2.81 -13.11
CA ALA A 139 15.18 -1.60 -13.12
C ALA A 139 14.49 -0.45 -13.88
N ALA A 140 13.79 -0.74 -14.98
CA ALA A 140 13.03 0.23 -15.76
C ALA A 140 11.82 0.77 -15.01
N ILE A 141 11.09 -0.09 -14.30
CA ILE A 141 9.99 0.30 -13.42
C ILE A 141 10.51 1.19 -12.28
N LEU A 142 11.63 0.80 -11.67
CA LEU A 142 12.22 1.54 -10.55
C LEU A 142 12.77 2.91 -10.98
N ASN A 143 13.34 3.01 -12.18
CA ASN A 143 14.00 4.21 -12.68
C ASN A 143 13.49 4.62 -14.07
N PRO A 144 12.23 5.06 -14.21
CA PRO A 144 11.62 5.34 -15.52
C PRO A 144 12.37 6.44 -16.29
N LYS A 145 13.03 7.37 -15.59
CA LYS A 145 13.84 8.43 -16.21
C LYS A 145 15.09 7.88 -16.90
N LEU A 146 15.79 6.91 -16.30
CA LEU A 146 16.99 6.31 -16.88
C LEU A 146 16.69 5.55 -18.17
N PHE A 147 15.48 4.99 -18.26
CA PHE A 147 14.98 4.29 -19.44
C PHE A 147 14.22 5.21 -20.40
N SER A 148 14.26 6.53 -20.18
CA SER A 148 13.58 7.54 -20.99
C SER A 148 12.06 7.34 -21.13
N LEU A 149 11.44 6.62 -20.19
CA LEU A 149 9.99 6.38 -20.14
C LEU A 149 9.22 7.60 -19.63
N LYS A 150 9.87 8.40 -18.77
CA LYS A 150 9.29 9.63 -18.20
C LYS A 150 10.37 10.69 -18.03
N MET A 151 10.09 11.92 -18.46
CA MET A 151 11.04 13.04 -18.38
C MET A 151 11.15 13.61 -16.95
N ALA A 152 10.03 13.65 -16.23
CA ALA A 152 9.96 14.15 -14.85
C ALA A 152 10.26 13.04 -13.83
N THR A 153 10.98 13.39 -12.77
CA THR A 153 11.17 12.50 -11.61
C THR A 153 9.83 12.29 -10.91
N PRO A 154 9.42 11.03 -10.62
CA PRO A 154 8.25 10.77 -9.81
C PRO A 154 8.40 11.41 -8.43
N ASP A 155 7.27 11.77 -7.82
CA ASP A 155 7.25 12.19 -6.41
C ASP A 155 7.58 11.02 -5.47
N VAL A 156 7.67 11.30 -4.18
CA VAL A 156 8.08 10.31 -3.18
C VAL A 156 7.10 9.13 -3.12
N ASP A 157 5.80 9.40 -3.23
CA ASP A 157 4.77 8.36 -3.10
C ASP A 157 4.73 7.47 -4.34
N VAL A 158 4.75 8.05 -5.55
CA VAL A 158 4.86 7.28 -6.80
C VAL A 158 6.16 6.49 -6.84
N SER A 159 7.28 7.06 -6.38
CA SER A 159 8.55 6.35 -6.30
C SER A 159 8.45 5.11 -5.40
N ARG A 160 7.82 5.25 -4.23
CA ARG A 160 7.57 4.12 -3.31
C ARG A 160 6.67 3.06 -3.96
N THR A 161 5.62 3.47 -4.67
CA THR A 161 4.74 2.54 -5.40
C THR A 161 5.51 1.78 -6.48
N LEU A 162 6.35 2.45 -7.27
CA LEU A 162 7.17 1.81 -8.31
C LEU A 162 8.17 0.82 -7.70
N VAL A 163 8.78 1.14 -6.55
CA VAL A 163 9.62 0.19 -5.80
C VAL A 163 8.83 -1.07 -5.47
N LEU A 164 7.63 -0.93 -4.91
CA LEU A 164 6.78 -2.06 -4.54
C LEU A 164 6.36 -2.90 -5.75
N VAL A 165 5.92 -2.26 -6.85
CA VAL A 165 5.59 -2.95 -8.10
C VAL A 165 6.80 -3.73 -8.63
N SER A 166 7.99 -3.11 -8.66
CA SER A 166 9.21 -3.77 -9.12
C SER A 166 9.59 -4.98 -8.26
N LYS A 167 9.39 -4.90 -6.94
CA LYS A 167 9.64 -6.01 -6.01
C LYS A 167 8.63 -7.15 -6.21
N ILE A 168 7.35 -6.83 -6.40
CA ILE A 168 6.31 -7.82 -6.66
C ILE A 168 6.63 -8.57 -7.96
N LEU A 169 6.93 -7.85 -9.05
CA LEU A 169 7.29 -8.45 -10.33
C LEU A 169 8.50 -9.40 -10.21
N GLN A 170 9.56 -8.97 -9.50
CA GLN A 170 10.73 -9.82 -9.22
C GLN A 170 10.35 -11.07 -8.41
N ARG A 171 9.48 -10.93 -7.40
CA ARG A 171 9.04 -12.08 -6.60
C ARG A 171 8.26 -13.09 -7.43
N ILE A 172 7.30 -12.62 -8.24
CA ILE A 172 6.50 -13.48 -9.13
C ILE A 172 7.43 -14.27 -10.06
N ALA A 173 8.36 -13.59 -10.73
CA ALA A 173 9.29 -14.24 -11.64
C ALA A 173 10.28 -15.19 -10.96
N ASN A 174 10.59 -14.98 -9.67
CA ASN A 174 11.40 -15.91 -8.89
C ASN A 174 10.59 -17.13 -8.40
N CYS A 175 9.30 -16.98 -8.06
CA CYS A 175 8.43 -18.09 -7.66
C CYS A 175 8.22 -19.11 -8.79
N VAL A 176 8.20 -18.62 -10.03
CA VAL A 176 8.01 -19.46 -11.22
C VAL A 176 9.19 -20.41 -11.47
N VAL A 177 10.39 -19.99 -11.06
CA VAL A 177 11.65 -20.67 -11.41
C VAL A 177 12.31 -21.36 -10.21
N SER A 178 11.86 -21.08 -8.99
CA SER A 178 12.34 -21.69 -7.75
C SER A 178 11.24 -22.52 -7.10
N ALA A 179 11.47 -23.82 -6.91
CA ALA A 179 10.57 -24.70 -6.18
C ALA A 179 10.35 -24.27 -4.71
N ASN A 180 11.24 -23.44 -4.16
CA ASN A 180 11.09 -22.89 -2.82
C ASN A 180 10.33 -21.56 -2.89
N PRO A 181 9.22 -21.40 -2.14
CA PRO A 181 8.56 -20.12 -2.02
C PRO A 181 9.54 -19.10 -1.44
N PRO A 182 9.71 -17.92 -2.06
CA PRO A 182 10.59 -16.90 -1.53
C PRO A 182 10.08 -16.50 -0.15
N THR A 183 10.98 -16.44 0.84
CA THR A 183 10.64 -15.97 2.18
C THR A 183 9.94 -14.62 2.08
N ILE A 184 8.70 -14.56 2.54
CA ILE A 184 7.91 -13.33 2.57
C ILE A 184 8.50 -12.42 3.65
N LYS A 185 9.53 -11.65 3.26
CA LYS A 185 10.17 -10.64 4.13
C LYS A 185 9.18 -9.55 4.58
N GLU A 186 8.11 -9.35 3.82
CA GLU A 186 7.10 -8.32 4.03
C GLU A 186 5.73 -9.00 4.17
N GLN A 187 5.36 -9.44 5.38
CA GLN A 187 4.13 -10.23 5.61
C GLN A 187 2.85 -9.55 5.11
N TRP A 188 2.81 -8.22 5.13
CA TRP A 188 1.68 -7.44 4.63
C TRP A 188 1.49 -7.55 3.10
N LEU A 189 2.53 -7.96 2.36
CA LEU A 189 2.43 -8.26 0.92
C LEU A 189 1.87 -9.65 0.65
N ALA A 190 1.75 -10.52 1.65
CA ALA A 190 1.27 -11.89 1.43
C ALA A 190 -0.07 -11.95 0.67
N PRO A 191 -1.10 -11.16 1.03
CA PRO A 191 -2.37 -11.18 0.29
C PRO A 191 -2.25 -10.69 -1.16
N VAL A 192 -1.27 -9.84 -1.46
CA VAL A 192 -0.99 -9.39 -2.83
C VAL A 192 -0.28 -10.50 -3.59
N MET A 193 0.70 -11.17 -2.96
CA MET A 193 1.41 -12.28 -3.58
C MET A 193 0.47 -13.46 -3.85
N ASP A 194 -0.44 -13.79 -2.93
CA ASP A 194 -1.40 -14.90 -3.10
C ASP A 194 -2.24 -14.77 -4.38
N HIS A 195 -2.56 -13.53 -4.81
CA HIS A 195 -3.21 -13.26 -6.10
C HIS A 195 -2.37 -13.67 -7.32
N PHE A 196 -1.04 -13.51 -7.24
CA PHE A 196 -0.11 -13.81 -8.34
C PHE A 196 0.51 -15.21 -8.29
N LEU A 197 0.22 -16.00 -7.25
CA LEU A 197 0.74 -17.36 -7.07
C LEU A 197 -0.21 -18.43 -7.64
N ASP A 198 -1.23 -18.02 -8.39
CA ASP A 198 -2.11 -18.96 -9.08
C ASP A 198 -1.41 -19.64 -10.28
N GLU A 199 -2.04 -20.71 -10.78
CA GLU A 199 -1.50 -21.48 -11.90
C GLU A 199 -1.46 -20.66 -13.21
N ALA A 200 -2.37 -19.70 -13.38
CA ALA A 200 -2.49 -18.89 -14.58
C ALA A 200 -1.30 -17.93 -14.74
N HIS A 201 -0.97 -17.16 -13.70
CA HIS A 201 0.19 -16.27 -13.70
C HIS A 201 1.49 -17.06 -13.80
N ASN A 202 1.57 -18.20 -13.11
CA ASN A 202 2.75 -19.04 -13.15
C ASN A 202 3.01 -19.55 -14.57
N LYS A 203 1.98 -20.12 -15.22
CA LYS A 203 2.06 -20.56 -16.61
C LYS A 203 2.39 -19.40 -17.56
N ALA A 204 1.75 -18.25 -17.43
CA ALA A 204 2.01 -17.10 -18.31
C ALA A 204 3.46 -16.60 -18.25
N MET A 205 4.08 -16.60 -17.05
CA MET A 205 5.49 -16.25 -16.92
C MET A 205 6.41 -17.33 -17.51
N ILE A 206 6.10 -18.62 -17.34
CA ILE A 206 6.85 -19.72 -17.96
C ILE A 206 6.79 -19.58 -19.48
N ASP A 207 5.58 -19.46 -20.05
CA ASP A 207 5.36 -19.32 -21.48
C ASP A 207 6.13 -18.11 -22.03
N PHE A 208 6.08 -16.96 -21.33
CA PHE A 208 6.88 -15.79 -21.68
C PHE A 208 8.38 -16.09 -21.73
N LEU A 209 8.95 -16.71 -20.69
CA LEU A 209 10.38 -17.03 -20.62
C LEU A 209 10.79 -18.05 -21.68
N ASP A 210 9.91 -18.98 -22.04
CA ASP A 210 10.14 -19.98 -23.08
C ASP A 210 10.07 -19.33 -24.47
N GLU A 211 9.04 -18.52 -24.76
CA GLU A 211 8.85 -17.84 -26.06
C GLU A 211 9.99 -16.89 -26.42
N ILE A 212 10.58 -16.18 -25.46
CA ILE A 212 11.68 -15.23 -25.74
C ILE A 212 13.03 -15.93 -25.93
N SER A 213 13.13 -17.21 -25.62
CA SER A 213 14.39 -17.97 -25.59
C SER A 213 14.41 -19.18 -26.51
N THR A 214 13.29 -19.42 -27.22
CA THR A 214 13.18 -20.39 -28.27
C THR A 214 13.42 -19.68 -29.60
N SER A 215 14.47 -20.07 -30.30
CA SER A 215 14.54 -19.88 -31.75
C SER A 215 13.40 -20.69 -32.36
N PHE A 216 12.64 -20.16 -33.32
CA PHE A 216 11.57 -20.90 -34.00
C PHE A 216 12.11 -22.21 -34.60
N THR A 217 11.95 -23.31 -33.86
CA THR A 217 12.19 -24.67 -34.31
C THR A 217 11.10 -25.52 -33.68
N GLU A 218 10.21 -26.02 -34.53
CA GLU A 218 9.05 -26.84 -34.18
C GLU A 218 9.48 -28.12 -33.43
N THR A 219 8.71 -28.54 -32.42
CA THR A 219 8.08 -29.89 -32.25
C THR A 219 8.06 -30.39 -30.78
N GLU A 220 6.83 -30.48 -30.23
CA GLU A 220 6.16 -31.53 -29.40
C GLU A 220 6.62 -31.98 -27.98
N GLU A 221 5.79 -31.57 -27.00
CA GLU A 221 5.05 -32.27 -25.91
C GLU A 221 5.54 -33.52 -25.12
N GLY A 222 5.32 -33.44 -23.79
CA GLY A 222 4.91 -34.53 -22.87
C GLY A 222 5.70 -34.54 -21.54
N GLY A 223 5.17 -34.66 -20.30
CA GLY A 223 3.82 -34.84 -19.73
C GLY A 223 3.92 -35.59 -18.37
N GLY A 224 3.39 -35.00 -17.26
CA GLY A 224 2.86 -35.67 -16.03
C GLY A 224 3.84 -36.33 -15.02
N VAL A 225 3.58 -36.58 -13.71
CA VAL A 225 2.49 -36.38 -12.72
C VAL A 225 3.04 -36.70 -11.29
N ASN A 226 2.58 -35.96 -10.26
CA ASN A 226 2.38 -36.18 -8.79
C ASN A 226 3.04 -37.33 -7.98
N THR A 227 3.36 -37.05 -6.69
CA THR A 227 2.56 -37.48 -5.49
C THR A 227 3.21 -37.14 -4.12
N ASN A 228 2.33 -36.92 -3.13
CA ASN A 228 2.55 -36.58 -1.71
C ASN A 228 3.13 -37.72 -0.85
N SER A 229 3.64 -37.41 0.36
CA SER A 229 3.23 -38.02 1.65
C SER A 229 3.90 -37.36 2.87
N GLN A 230 3.21 -37.49 4.01
CA GLN A 230 3.32 -36.79 5.32
C GLN A 230 4.34 -37.38 6.31
N ASP A 231 4.46 -36.68 7.46
CA ASP A 231 4.61 -37.14 8.88
C ASP A 231 5.71 -36.32 9.61
N ALA A 232 5.66 -35.89 10.89
CA ALA A 232 4.85 -36.23 12.05
C ALA A 232 5.11 -35.26 13.26
N ILE A 233 4.18 -35.27 14.24
CA ILE A 233 4.32 -35.17 15.72
C ILE A 233 4.37 -33.81 16.48
N VAL A 234 3.21 -33.56 17.12
CA VAL A 234 2.77 -33.08 18.48
C VAL A 234 3.73 -32.54 19.56
N ASN A 235 3.14 -31.63 20.38
CA ASN A 235 3.24 -31.35 21.84
C ASN A 235 3.82 -29.96 22.19
N ASP A 236 3.38 -29.18 23.18
CA ASP A 236 2.22 -29.13 24.08
C ASP A 236 2.32 -27.78 24.86
N GLU A 237 1.27 -27.43 25.59
CA GLU A 237 1.19 -26.57 26.78
C GLU A 237 1.10 -25.03 26.71
N SER A 238 0.33 -24.58 27.72
CA SER A 238 -0.34 -23.32 28.02
C SER A 238 0.56 -22.25 28.66
N ASP A 239 0.08 -21.00 28.70
CA ASP A 239 -0.21 -20.34 29.99
C ASP A 239 -0.90 -18.98 29.83
N ALA A 240 -1.83 -18.74 30.75
CA ALA A 240 -2.60 -17.52 30.92
C ALA A 240 -1.87 -16.53 31.85
N PHE A 241 -1.95 -15.22 31.56
CA PHE A 241 -1.70 -14.20 32.59
C PHE A 241 -2.48 -12.90 32.34
N SER A 242 -3.12 -12.43 33.39
CA SER A 242 -3.63 -11.08 33.68
C SER A 242 -3.73 -11.03 35.23
N PRO A 243 -3.85 -9.88 35.94
CA PRO A 243 -4.18 -8.54 35.46
C PRO A 243 -3.49 -7.35 36.20
N SER A 244 -3.86 -6.13 35.77
CA SER A 244 -4.02 -4.87 36.55
C SER A 244 -2.80 -4.07 37.03
N THR A 245 -2.78 -2.77 36.70
CA THR A 245 -2.80 -1.69 37.72
C THR A 245 -3.05 -0.29 37.13
N ASN A 246 -4.09 0.35 37.68
CA ASN A 246 -4.31 1.78 37.96
C ASN A 246 -3.46 2.84 37.24
N ILE A 247 -4.13 3.66 36.42
CA ILE A 247 -3.68 5.02 36.11
C ILE A 247 -4.51 5.98 36.95
N SER A 248 -3.82 6.66 37.86
CA SER A 248 -4.30 7.77 38.68
C SER A 248 -4.66 8.98 37.82
N SER A 249 -5.71 9.66 38.26
CA SER A 249 -6.08 11.07 38.05
C SER A 249 -5.18 11.90 37.11
N SER A 250 -5.69 12.16 35.90
CA SER A 250 -5.14 13.19 35.01
C SER A 250 -5.57 14.60 35.47
N PRO A 251 -4.78 15.66 35.21
CA PRO A 251 -5.05 17.02 35.65
C PRO A 251 -6.29 17.57 34.93
N VAL A 252 -6.97 18.53 35.56
CA VAL A 252 -8.06 19.30 34.96
C VAL A 252 -7.62 19.78 33.57
N MET A 253 -8.27 19.26 32.53
CA MET A 253 -7.94 19.49 31.13
C MET A 253 -8.47 20.86 30.71
N ASP A 254 -7.58 21.72 30.21
CA ASP A 254 -7.93 23.03 29.67
C ASP A 254 -8.36 22.88 28.20
N ILE A 255 -9.65 22.62 27.99
CA ILE A 255 -10.22 22.36 26.66
C ILE A 255 -10.09 23.55 25.71
N GLU A 256 -10.01 24.78 26.24
CA GLU A 256 -9.89 26.01 25.45
C GLU A 256 -8.53 26.08 24.74
N LYS A 257 -7.46 25.67 25.43
CA LYS A 257 -6.12 25.56 24.82
C LYS A 257 -6.06 24.52 23.72
N GLU A 258 -6.66 23.34 23.94
CA GLU A 258 -6.66 22.27 22.94
C GLU A 258 -7.49 22.67 21.70
N LEU A 259 -8.64 23.33 21.89
CA LEU A 259 -9.46 23.85 20.79
C LEU A 259 -8.75 24.98 20.03
N HIS A 260 -8.00 25.84 20.72
CA HIS A 260 -7.20 26.89 20.08
C HIS A 260 -6.09 26.29 19.19
N ILE A 261 -5.41 25.23 19.63
CA ILE A 261 -4.40 24.54 18.81
C ILE A 261 -5.04 23.98 17.55
N VAL A 262 -6.19 23.29 17.67
CA VAL A 262 -6.90 22.74 16.51
C VAL A 262 -7.37 23.86 15.58
N TYR A 263 -7.87 24.96 16.13
CA TYR A 263 -8.31 26.12 15.37
C TYR A 263 -7.16 26.77 14.59
N SER A 264 -6.04 27.08 15.26
CA SER A 264 -4.86 27.71 14.65
C SER A 264 -4.33 26.92 13.45
N GLN A 265 -4.38 25.58 13.53
CA GLN A 265 -3.96 24.71 12.43
C GLN A 265 -4.95 24.62 11.26
N ILE A 266 -6.25 24.86 11.50
CA ILE A 266 -7.29 24.75 10.47
C ILE A 266 -7.63 26.12 9.86
N ALA A 267 -7.40 27.22 10.58
CA ALA A 267 -7.80 28.57 10.21
C ALA A 267 -7.31 28.98 8.81
N ASP A 268 -6.06 28.65 8.48
CA ASP A 268 -5.45 28.95 7.18
C ASP A 268 -5.99 28.08 6.02
N HIS A 269 -6.80 27.06 6.33
CA HIS A 269 -7.31 26.07 5.37
C HIS A 269 -8.85 26.02 5.30
N LEU A 270 -9.54 27.00 5.89
CA LEU A 270 -11.00 27.06 5.91
C LEU A 270 -11.61 27.12 4.51
N ASP A 271 -10.99 27.85 3.57
CA ASP A 271 -11.44 27.94 2.17
C ASP A 271 -11.38 26.59 1.46
N THR A 272 -10.30 25.83 1.70
CA THR A 272 -10.13 24.47 1.17
C THR A 272 -11.21 23.55 1.73
N LEU A 273 -11.47 23.61 3.04
CA LEU A 273 -12.54 22.83 3.67
C LEU A 273 -13.93 23.19 3.15
N CYS A 274 -14.23 24.48 2.95
CA CYS A 274 -15.50 24.88 2.33
C CYS A 274 -15.61 24.34 0.89
N SER A 275 -14.53 24.33 0.11
CA SER A 275 -14.53 23.74 -1.24
C SER A 275 -14.78 22.23 -1.24
N MET A 276 -14.37 21.53 -0.18
CA MET A 276 -14.65 20.10 0.05
C MET A 276 -16.09 19.84 0.58
N GLY A 277 -16.89 20.90 0.71
CA GLY A 277 -18.29 20.85 1.13
C GLY A 277 -18.48 20.76 2.64
N TRP A 278 -17.48 21.11 3.45
CA TRP A 278 -17.59 21.13 4.91
C TRP A 278 -18.69 22.09 5.39
N CYS A 279 -18.71 23.30 4.83
CA CYS A 279 -19.63 24.38 5.23
C CYS A 279 -21.10 24.01 4.94
N CYS A 280 -21.37 23.35 3.81
CA CYS A 280 -22.70 22.85 3.44
C CYS A 280 -23.19 21.66 4.29
N ARG A 281 -22.29 20.83 4.83
CA ARG A 281 -22.66 19.57 5.52
C ARG A 281 -22.92 19.73 7.01
N TYR A 282 -22.20 20.65 7.65
CA TYR A 282 -22.27 20.85 9.10
C TYR A 282 -23.20 22.01 9.50
N GLY A 283 -23.97 22.53 8.55
CA GLY A 283 -24.93 23.61 8.79
C GLY A 283 -24.25 24.92 9.21
N CYS A 284 -23.00 25.12 8.78
CA CYS A 284 -22.34 26.40 9.00
C CYS A 284 -22.87 27.36 7.95
N SER A 285 -23.64 28.35 8.38
CA SER A 285 -23.95 29.57 7.61
C SER A 285 -22.70 30.44 7.40
N CYS A 286 -21.53 29.82 7.22
CA CYS A 286 -20.22 30.45 7.19
C CYS A 286 -19.57 30.22 5.83
N CYS A 287 -20.13 30.86 4.81
CA CYS A 287 -19.29 31.42 3.74
C CYS A 287 -18.95 32.89 4.00
N SER A 288 -19.33 33.47 5.15
CA SER A 288 -18.93 34.83 5.50
C SER A 288 -18.88 35.01 7.03
N ASP A 289 -17.71 35.38 7.52
CA ASP A 289 -17.46 36.20 8.72
C ASP A 289 -17.69 35.66 10.15
N THR A 290 -18.34 34.52 10.38
CA THR A 290 -18.70 34.15 11.78
C THR A 290 -17.77 33.16 12.50
N ILE A 291 -16.61 32.84 11.91
CA ILE A 291 -15.54 32.12 12.64
C ILE A 291 -14.55 33.13 13.29
N VAL A 292 -14.63 34.41 12.94
CA VAL A 292 -13.63 35.45 13.29
C VAL A 292 -14.23 36.66 14.04
N GLN A 293 -15.42 36.55 14.63
CA GLN A 293 -15.93 37.59 15.57
C GLN A 293 -16.42 36.99 16.89
#